data_AF-A0A536QR68-F1
#
_entry.id   AF-A0A536QR68-F1
#
_cell.length_a   1.000
_cell.length_b   1.000
_cell.length_c   1.000
_cell.angle_alpha   90.00
_cell.angle_beta   90.00
_cell.angle_gamma   90.00
#
_symmetry.space_group_name_H-M   'P 1'
#
loop_
_entity.id
_entity.type
_entity.pdbx_description
1 polymer ?
#
loop_
_entity_poly.entity_id
_entity_poly.type
_entity_poly.pdbx_seq_one_letter_code
_entity_poly.pdbx_strand_id
1 'polypeptide(L)'
;MLPVLTFTPKRWLFGRRRLVLAVGGAGLLVLSILSTLVALPSRSADEGTARRSLAQRLSMSTWALAVPLSWLAAPLAEVRSGDSVDLLAVRSGDRPLAVAIAADLRVMGADERSVVFEVDEESATAIATARASGLLIVPLLRSTH
;
A
#
# COMPACT_ATOMS: atom_id res chain seq x y z
N MET A 1 38.68 35.55 -47.35
CA MET A 1 38.63 37.01 -47.12
C MET A 1 37.78 37.27 -45.88
N LEU A 2 38.29 38.14 -44.99
CA LEU A 2 37.81 38.54 -43.64
C LEU A 2 36.38 39.15 -43.63
N PRO A 3 35.69 39.34 -42.47
CA PRO A 3 36.20 39.57 -41.09
C PRO A 3 35.52 38.74 -39.97
N VAL A 4 36.21 38.21 -38.95
CA VAL A 4 36.63 38.83 -37.67
C VAL A 4 35.62 39.82 -37.08
N LEU A 5 34.84 39.36 -36.10
CA LEU A 5 34.12 40.21 -35.15
C LEU A 5 34.74 40.05 -33.76
N THR A 6 35.42 41.11 -33.36
CA THR A 6 36.06 41.32 -32.07
C THR A 6 34.99 41.70 -31.04
N PHE A 7 34.79 40.90 -30.00
CA PHE A 7 34.03 41.32 -28.81
C PHE A 7 34.97 41.43 -27.62
N THR A 8 35.29 42.66 -27.24
CA THR A 8 35.94 43.00 -25.97
C THR A 8 34.96 42.88 -24.79
N PRO A 9 35.39 42.37 -23.63
CA PRO A 9 34.49 42.05 -22.52
C PRO A 9 34.22 43.28 -21.63
N LYS A 10 32.94 43.52 -21.31
CA LYS A 10 32.53 44.49 -20.29
C LYS A 10 32.60 43.84 -18.91
N ARG A 11 33.56 44.25 -18.10
CA ARG A 11 33.65 43.95 -16.67
C ARG A 11 32.37 44.43 -15.96
N TRP A 12 31.58 43.50 -15.42
CA TRP A 12 30.53 43.80 -14.47
C TRP A 12 30.89 43.17 -13.12
N LEU A 13 31.29 44.03 -12.19
CA LEU A 13 31.60 43.73 -10.81
C LEU A 13 30.29 43.43 -10.06
N PHE A 14 29.87 42.17 -10.08
CA PHE A 14 28.92 41.60 -9.12
C PHE A 14 29.62 40.38 -8.56
N GLY A 15 30.19 40.40 -7.36
CA GLY A 15 29.55 40.81 -6.12
C GLY A 15 29.70 39.61 -5.20
N ARG A 16 30.82 39.59 -4.47
CA ARG A 16 31.39 38.54 -3.58
C ARG A 16 30.46 38.03 -2.45
N ARG A 17 29.14 38.17 -2.55
CA ARG A 17 28.17 37.92 -1.47
C ARG A 17 27.26 36.69 -1.64
N ARG A 18 27.54 35.79 -2.59
CA ARG A 18 26.77 34.52 -2.75
C ARG A 18 27.51 33.26 -2.30
N LEU A 19 28.59 33.38 -1.54
CA LEU A 19 29.36 32.23 -1.03
C LEU A 19 29.06 31.86 0.43
N VAL A 20 28.11 32.54 1.10
CA VAL A 20 27.77 32.27 2.51
C VAL A 20 26.53 31.36 2.66
N LEU A 21 25.78 31.08 1.59
CA LEU A 21 24.62 30.17 1.63
C LEU A 21 24.92 28.72 1.19
N ALA A 22 26.19 28.39 0.88
CA ALA A 22 26.56 27.04 0.43
C ALA A 22 27.02 26.11 1.58
N VAL A 23 27.27 26.63 2.79
CA VAL A 23 27.78 25.82 3.91
C VAL A 23 26.65 25.16 4.72
N GLY A 24 25.43 25.68 4.68
CA GLY A 24 24.27 25.09 5.38
C GLY A 24 23.65 23.87 4.71
N GLY A 25 23.83 23.70 3.38
CA GLY A 25 23.18 22.63 2.62
C GLY A 25 23.84 21.26 2.72
N ALA A 26 25.17 21.21 2.88
CA ALA A 26 25.90 19.95 2.92
C ALA A 26 25.68 19.17 4.23
N GLY A 27 25.47 19.87 5.36
CA GLY A 27 25.21 19.24 6.66
C GLY A 27 23.87 18.50 6.72
N LEU A 28 22.82 19.05 6.08
CA LEU A 28 21.49 18.43 6.05
C LEU A 28 21.42 17.18 5.15
N LEU A 29 22.26 17.11 4.11
CA LEU A 29 22.37 15.92 3.25
C LEU A 29 23.10 14.75 3.94
N VAL A 30 24.12 15.03 4.75
CA VAL A 30 24.82 13.97 5.51
C VAL A 30 23.94 13.43 6.65
N LEU A 31 23.15 14.29 7.30
CA LEU A 31 22.22 13.87 8.37
C LEU A 31 21.07 13.00 7.83
N SER A 32 20.59 13.27 6.61
CA SER A 32 19.52 12.46 5.98
C SER A 32 20.01 11.08 5.54
N ILE A 33 21.25 10.94 5.07
CA ILE A 33 21.86 9.64 4.75
C ILE A 33 22.10 8.80 6.02
N LEU A 34 22.47 9.41 7.15
CA LEU A 34 22.58 8.69 8.42
C LEU A 34 21.20 8.27 8.98
N SER A 35 20.15 9.08 8.76
CA SER A 35 18.80 8.75 9.23
C SER A 35 18.22 7.51 8.56
N THR A 36 18.58 7.24 7.29
CA THR A 36 18.19 6.00 6.59
C THR A 36 18.84 4.73 7.13
N LEU A 37 19.94 4.82 7.88
CA LEU A 37 20.60 3.65 8.49
C LEU A 37 20.03 3.27 9.86
N VAL A 38 19.33 4.19 10.54
CA VAL A 38 18.70 3.94 11.85
C VAL A 38 17.25 3.46 11.69
N ALA A 39 16.59 3.77 10.58
CA ALA A 39 15.30 3.22 10.22
C ALA A 39 15.45 1.86 9.50
N LEU A 40 16.00 0.85 10.20
CA LEU A 40 15.70 -0.52 9.80
C LEU A 40 14.20 -0.74 10.05
N PRO A 41 13.35 -0.96 9.03
CA PRO A 41 11.99 -1.41 9.30
C PRO A 41 12.11 -2.71 10.09
N SER A 42 11.43 -2.78 11.23
CA SER A 42 11.37 -3.97 12.08
C SER A 42 10.67 -5.11 11.33
N ARG A 43 11.41 -5.75 10.42
CA ARG A 43 10.98 -6.85 9.55
C ARG A 43 11.30 -8.17 10.26
N SER A 44 10.66 -8.42 11.40
CA SER A 44 11.01 -9.58 12.24
C SER A 44 9.84 -10.51 12.56
N ALA A 45 8.58 -10.09 12.36
CA ALA A 45 7.42 -10.96 12.58
C ALA A 45 6.91 -11.66 11.30
N ASP A 46 7.13 -11.07 10.13
CA ASP A 46 6.52 -11.54 8.87
C ASP A 46 7.35 -12.65 8.18
N GLU A 47 8.68 -12.65 8.35
CA GLU A 47 9.57 -13.63 7.71
C GLU A 47 9.40 -15.07 8.24
N GLY A 48 9.06 -15.23 9.53
CA GLY A 48 8.83 -16.54 10.14
C GLY A 48 7.57 -17.22 9.62
N THR A 49 6.53 -16.44 9.34
CA THR A 49 5.25 -16.91 8.82
C THR A 49 5.29 -17.14 7.31
N ALA A 50 6.06 -16.31 6.58
CA ALA A 50 6.32 -16.48 5.15
C ALA A 50 7.07 -17.78 4.81
N ARG A 51 7.73 -18.41 5.78
CA ARG A 51 8.47 -19.67 5.58
C ARG A 51 7.55 -20.90 5.52
N ARG A 52 6.32 -20.83 6.07
CA ARG A 52 5.31 -21.89 5.93
C ARG A 52 4.50 -21.66 4.67
N SER A 53 4.21 -22.73 3.93
CA SER A 53 3.33 -22.64 2.77
C SER A 53 1.94 -22.15 3.18
N LEU A 54 1.23 -21.49 2.26
CA LEU A 54 -0.14 -20.98 2.48
C LEU A 54 -1.07 -22.09 3.01
N ALA A 55 -1.00 -23.28 2.42
CA ALA A 55 -1.79 -24.44 2.84
C ALA A 55 -1.51 -24.88 4.28
N GLN A 56 -0.27 -24.72 4.78
CA GLN A 56 0.09 -25.05 6.17
C GLN A 56 -0.38 -24.01 7.18
N ARG A 57 -0.84 -22.84 6.74
CA ARG A 57 -1.30 -21.75 7.61
C ARG A 57 -2.82 -21.73 7.79
N LEU A 58 -3.55 -22.40 6.91
CA LEU A 58 -5.00 -22.50 6.96
C LEU A 58 -5.45 -23.34 8.17
N SER A 59 -6.55 -22.94 8.77
CA SER A 59 -7.29 -23.73 9.75
C SER A 59 -7.93 -24.95 9.08
N MET A 60 -8.45 -25.87 9.90
CA MET A 60 -9.18 -27.02 9.36
C MET A 60 -10.41 -26.55 8.59
N SER A 61 -10.63 -27.16 7.42
CA SER A 61 -11.81 -26.93 6.58
C SER A 61 -11.99 -25.48 6.09
N THR A 62 -10.89 -24.72 5.98
CA THR A 62 -10.88 -23.39 5.36
C THR A 62 -10.08 -23.40 4.06
N TRP A 63 -10.29 -22.37 3.24
CA TRP A 63 -9.60 -22.15 1.99
C TRP A 63 -8.94 -20.77 1.97
N ALA A 64 -7.93 -20.61 1.13
CA ALA A 64 -7.39 -19.30 0.82
C ALA A 64 -8.08 -18.75 -0.43
N LEU A 65 -8.69 -17.57 -0.31
CA LEU A 65 -9.30 -16.86 -1.43
C LEU A 65 -8.52 -15.57 -1.70
N ALA A 66 -7.89 -15.51 -2.87
CA ALA A 66 -7.28 -14.28 -3.37
C ALA A 66 -8.36 -13.37 -3.96
N VAL A 67 -8.64 -12.26 -3.29
CA VAL A 67 -9.59 -11.24 -3.75
C VAL A 67 -8.80 -10.12 -4.44
N PRO A 68 -9.00 -9.88 -5.75
CA PRO A 68 -8.37 -8.77 -6.44
C PRO A 68 -8.77 -7.43 -5.83
N LEU A 69 -7.81 -6.51 -5.66
CA LEU A 69 -8.10 -5.16 -5.16
C LEU A 69 -9.08 -4.39 -6.06
N SER A 70 -9.10 -4.71 -7.36
CA SER A 70 -10.06 -4.16 -8.33
C SER A 70 -11.50 -4.58 -8.11
N TRP A 71 -11.77 -5.58 -7.24
CA TRP A 71 -13.13 -5.94 -6.84
C TRP A 71 -13.62 -5.09 -5.67
N LEU A 72 -12.71 -4.48 -4.91
CA LEU A 72 -13.02 -3.69 -3.74
C LEU A 72 -13.37 -2.27 -4.17
N ALA A 73 -14.51 -1.76 -3.69
CA ALA A 73 -14.93 -0.39 -3.91
C ALA A 73 -14.08 0.63 -3.14
N ALA A 74 -13.42 0.18 -2.07
CA ALA A 74 -12.43 0.94 -1.32
C ALA A 74 -11.25 0.02 -0.98
N PRO A 75 -10.03 0.25 -1.50
CA PRO A 75 -8.88 -0.55 -1.13
C PRO A 75 -8.50 -0.28 0.34
N LEU A 76 -8.13 -1.33 1.07
CA LEU A 76 -7.63 -1.19 2.43
C LEU A 76 -6.13 -0.81 2.38
N ALA A 77 -5.78 0.34 2.93
CA ALA A 77 -4.38 0.74 3.10
C ALA A 77 -3.76 -0.01 4.30
N GLU A 78 -2.48 -0.37 4.17
CA GLU A 78 -1.64 -0.86 5.28
C GLU A 78 -2.08 -2.17 5.96
N VAL A 79 -2.92 -2.98 5.30
CA VAL A 79 -3.33 -4.29 5.83
C VAL A 79 -2.15 -5.22 5.98
N ARG A 80 -2.10 -5.92 7.11
CA ARG A 80 -1.07 -6.89 7.45
C ARG A 80 -1.66 -8.28 7.58
N SER A 81 -0.79 -9.28 7.40
CA SER A 81 -1.10 -10.67 7.72
C SER A 81 -1.55 -10.78 9.18
N GLY A 82 -2.68 -11.41 9.42
CA GLY A 82 -3.27 -11.59 10.75
C GLY A 82 -4.36 -10.58 11.10
N ASP A 83 -4.52 -9.49 10.35
CA ASP A 83 -5.63 -8.56 10.54
C ASP A 83 -6.98 -9.24 10.25
N SER A 84 -8.03 -8.80 10.95
CA SER A 84 -9.41 -9.23 10.71
C SER A 84 -10.17 -8.19 9.88
N VAL A 85 -10.89 -8.66 8.86
CA VAL A 85 -11.65 -7.82 7.93
C VAL A 85 -13.08 -8.37 7.79
N ASP A 86 -14.06 -7.48 7.81
CA ASP A 86 -15.43 -7.80 7.38
C ASP A 86 -15.64 -7.31 5.95
N LEU A 87 -16.46 -8.03 5.18
CA LEU A 87 -16.85 -7.63 3.83
C LEU A 87 -18.35 -7.33 3.79
N LEU A 88 -18.68 -6.15 3.28
CA LEU A 88 -20.04 -5.77 2.92
C LEU A 88 -20.24 -5.85 1.41
N ALA A 89 -21.40 -6.32 0.97
CA ALA A 89 -21.88 -6.12 -0.39
C ALA A 89 -22.87 -4.95 -0.42
N VAL A 90 -22.59 -3.99 -1.29
CA VAL A 90 -23.36 -2.75 -1.42
C VAL A 90 -23.97 -2.67 -2.82
N ARG A 91 -25.28 -2.45 -2.87
CA ARG A 91 -25.96 -2.01 -4.09
C ARG A 91 -26.05 -0.50 -4.06
N SER A 92 -25.48 0.17 -5.06
CA SER A 92 -25.64 1.60 -5.30
C SER A 92 -26.89 1.88 -6.15
N GLY A 93 -27.41 3.11 -6.09
CA GLY A 93 -28.58 3.57 -6.87
C GLY A 93 -29.73 4.06 -5.99
N ASP A 94 -30.94 4.14 -6.56
CA ASP A 94 -32.12 4.75 -5.94
C ASP A 94 -32.61 4.04 -4.65
N ARG A 95 -32.25 2.77 -4.48
CA ARG A 95 -32.54 1.98 -3.28
C ARG A 95 -31.26 1.35 -2.77
N PRO A 96 -30.40 2.13 -2.08
CA PRO A 96 -29.14 1.63 -1.60
C PRO A 96 -29.37 0.57 -0.52
N LEU A 97 -28.55 -0.48 -0.55
CA LEU A 97 -28.56 -1.55 0.43
C LEU A 97 -27.11 -1.95 0.72
N ALA A 98 -26.81 -2.23 1.98
CA ALA A 98 -25.56 -2.84 2.42
C ALA A 98 -25.88 -4.09 3.24
N VAL A 99 -25.25 -5.21 2.93
CA VAL A 99 -25.40 -6.49 3.65
C VAL A 99 -24.01 -7.04 3.96
N ALA A 100 -23.80 -7.52 5.18
CA ALA A 100 -22.59 -8.26 5.53
C ALA A 100 -22.60 -9.62 4.80
N ILE A 101 -21.54 -9.90 4.06
CA ILE A 101 -21.41 -11.14 3.26
C ILE A 101 -20.32 -12.07 3.79
N ALA A 102 -19.37 -11.54 4.56
CA ALA A 102 -18.36 -12.31 5.26
C ALA A 102 -17.87 -11.48 6.45
N ALA A 103 -17.64 -12.13 7.59
CA ALA A 103 -17.20 -11.48 8.81
C ALA A 103 -15.98 -12.18 9.37
N ASP A 104 -15.14 -11.42 10.07
CA ASP A 104 -13.92 -11.88 10.72
C ASP A 104 -12.97 -12.66 9.79
N LEU A 105 -12.86 -12.20 8.55
CA LEU A 105 -11.93 -12.79 7.59
C LEU A 105 -10.51 -12.46 8.00
N ARG A 106 -9.72 -13.50 8.27
CA ARG A 106 -8.32 -13.34 8.60
C ARG A 106 -7.49 -13.12 7.34
N VAL A 107 -6.70 -12.06 7.32
CA VAL A 107 -5.77 -11.77 6.22
C VAL A 107 -4.59 -12.72 6.28
N MET A 108 -4.40 -13.51 5.22
CA MET A 108 -3.24 -14.40 5.06
C MET A 108 -2.04 -13.69 4.44
N GLY A 109 -2.30 -12.66 3.63
CA GLY A 109 -1.28 -11.83 3.01
C GLY A 109 -1.94 -10.82 2.07
N ALA A 110 -1.21 -9.77 1.75
CA ALA A 110 -1.66 -8.76 0.79
C ALA A 110 -0.48 -8.35 -0.09
N ASP A 111 -0.78 -8.09 -1.35
CA ASP A 111 0.15 -7.51 -2.31
C ASP A 111 -0.51 -6.34 -3.05
N GLU A 112 0.18 -5.80 -4.06
CA GLU A 112 -0.29 -4.64 -4.84
C GLU A 112 -1.54 -4.94 -5.70
N ARG A 113 -1.95 -6.21 -5.84
CA ARG A 113 -3.02 -6.62 -6.75
C ARG A 113 -4.16 -7.34 -6.04
N SER A 114 -3.91 -7.93 -4.89
CA SER A 114 -4.87 -8.77 -4.19
C SER A 114 -4.65 -8.82 -2.68
N VAL A 115 -5.71 -9.15 -1.96
CA VAL A 115 -5.66 -9.57 -0.56
C VAL A 115 -6.09 -11.03 -0.50
N VAL A 116 -5.31 -11.86 0.17
CA VAL A 116 -5.62 -13.27 0.40
C VAL A 116 -6.27 -13.39 1.76
N PHE A 117 -7.52 -13.85 1.78
CA PHE A 117 -8.26 -14.14 3.00
C PHE A 117 -8.30 -15.65 3.25
N GLU A 118 -8.26 -16.03 4.51
CA GLU A 118 -8.76 -17.33 4.96
C GLU A 118 -10.30 -17.26 5.02
N VAL A 119 -10.98 -18.17 4.32
CA VAL A 119 -12.45 -18.19 4.19
C VAL A 119 -13.00 -19.60 4.39
N ASP A 120 -14.22 -19.70 4.87
CA ASP A 120 -15.03 -20.91 4.77
C ASP A 120 -15.79 -20.98 3.43
N GLU A 121 -16.52 -22.06 3.21
CA GLU A 121 -17.26 -22.32 1.98
C GLU A 121 -18.38 -21.29 1.76
N GLU A 122 -19.08 -20.93 2.85
CA GLU A 122 -20.19 -19.98 2.82
C GLU A 122 -19.70 -18.58 2.42
N SER A 123 -18.66 -18.08 3.08
CA SER A 123 -18.07 -16.77 2.81
C SER A 123 -17.47 -16.72 1.40
N ALA A 124 -16.78 -17.78 0.96
CA ALA A 124 -16.23 -17.86 -0.39
C ALA A 124 -17.34 -17.74 -1.46
N THR A 125 -18.44 -18.47 -1.26
CA THR A 125 -19.60 -18.45 -2.15
C THR A 125 -20.30 -17.09 -2.12
N ALA A 126 -20.46 -16.48 -0.95
CA ALA A 126 -21.08 -15.17 -0.80
C ALA A 126 -20.26 -14.07 -1.51
N ILE A 127 -18.93 -14.08 -1.37
CA ILE A 127 -18.02 -13.14 -2.05
C ILE A 127 -18.11 -13.31 -3.57
N ALA A 128 -18.03 -14.54 -4.06
CA ALA A 128 -18.13 -14.82 -5.49
C ALA A 128 -19.49 -14.38 -6.06
N THR A 129 -20.58 -14.66 -5.34
CA THR A 129 -21.94 -14.31 -5.74
C THR A 129 -22.16 -12.80 -5.73
N ALA A 130 -21.68 -12.09 -4.69
CA ALA A 130 -21.74 -10.64 -4.63
C ALA A 130 -21.01 -10.00 -5.82
N ARG A 131 -19.82 -10.50 -6.15
CA ARG A 131 -19.05 -10.03 -7.31
C ARG A 131 -19.79 -10.30 -8.62
N ALA A 132 -20.28 -11.52 -8.83
CA ALA A 132 -21.00 -11.93 -10.04
C ALA A 132 -22.30 -11.13 -10.22
N SER A 133 -22.94 -10.73 -9.12
CA SER A 133 -24.16 -9.92 -9.12
C SER A 133 -23.89 -8.42 -9.33
N GLY A 134 -22.64 -8.01 -9.54
CA GLY A 134 -22.26 -6.61 -9.75
C GLY A 134 -22.35 -5.74 -8.50
N LEU A 135 -22.40 -6.33 -7.30
CA LEU A 135 -22.40 -5.58 -6.05
C LEU A 135 -21.00 -5.01 -5.79
N LEU A 136 -20.96 -3.83 -5.16
CA LEU A 136 -19.73 -3.23 -4.69
C LEU A 136 -19.30 -3.94 -3.41
N ILE A 137 -18.07 -4.46 -3.38
CA ILE A 137 -17.52 -5.10 -2.18
C ILE A 137 -16.77 -4.03 -1.38
N VAL A 138 -17.25 -3.75 -0.17
CA VAL A 138 -16.64 -2.75 0.73
C VAL A 138 -15.99 -3.49 1.89
N PRO A 139 -14.67 -3.44 2.02
CA PRO A 139 -13.97 -4.05 3.14
C PRO A 139 -13.97 -3.12 4.36
N LEU A 140 -14.11 -3.70 5.55
CA LEU A 140 -14.04 -3.03 6.84
C LEU A 140 -12.95 -3.67 7.69
N LEU A 141 -11.89 -2.92 7.99
CA LEU A 141 -10.82 -3.38 8.87
C LEU A 141 -11.29 -3.30 10.33
N ARG A 142 -11.18 -4.40 11.08
CA ARG A 142 -11.53 -4.42 12.51
C ARG A 142 -10.38 -3.90 13.36
N SER A 143 -10.73 -3.14 14.39
CA SER A 143 -9.77 -2.74 15.44
C SER A 143 -9.38 -3.95 16.27
N THR A 144 -8.09 -4.11 16.55
CA THR A 144 -7.57 -5.04 17.56
C THR A 144 -7.58 -4.32 18.92
N HIS A 145 -8.43 -4.77 19.85
CA HIS A 145 -8.44 -4.31 21.24
C HIS A 145 -7.67 -5.28 22.15
#